data_AF-A0A6J5VVI7-F1
#
_entry.id   AF-A0A6J5VVI7-F1
#
_cell.length_a   1.000
_cell.length_b   1.000
_cell.length_c   1.000
_cell.angle_alpha   90.00
_cell.angle_beta   90.00
_cell.angle_gamma   90.00
#
_symmetry.space_group_name_H-M   'P 1'
#
loop_
_entity.id
_entity.type
_entity.pdbx_description
1 polymer ?
#
loop_
_entity_poly.entity_id
_entity_poly.type
_entity_poly.pdbx_seq_one_letter_code
_entity_poly.pdbx_strand_id
1 'polypeptide(L)'
;MSSVQQQSSSGSDGSATVDEKKRKRMLSNRESARRSRMKKQKQMDDLTSEITRLEMSNNQLQQGIEVKERGYSEIESRNNVMRAQVMELTDRLQSLNSVLQIFEEVSGLAVDIPEIPDPLLRPWQVSYPTQLIPASSDITYPNGLGWIVNCRLARGKIFIQQHVVAICMVNLRRVLGHKDQNKPMDRGLPPL
;
A
#
# COMPACT_ATOMS: atom_id res chain seq x y z
N MET A 1 0.71 74.78 -29.08
CA MET A 1 -0.61 74.14 -29.32
C MET A 1 -0.44 72.68 -28.92
N SER A 2 -1.10 72.10 -27.92
CA SER A 2 -2.44 72.35 -27.39
C SER A 2 -2.48 72.05 -25.88
N SER A 3 -3.24 72.87 -25.17
CA SER A 3 -3.42 72.86 -23.71
C SER A 3 -4.32 71.70 -23.29
N VAL A 4 -3.84 70.80 -22.42
CA VAL A 4 -4.68 69.78 -21.79
C VAL A 4 -5.43 70.45 -20.65
N GLN A 5 -6.69 70.75 -20.94
CA GLN A 5 -7.62 71.47 -20.11
C GLN A 5 -7.97 70.64 -18.86
N GLN A 6 -7.44 71.06 -17.70
CA GLN A 6 -7.95 70.64 -16.40
C GLN A 6 -9.41 71.11 -16.28
N GLN A 7 -10.34 70.18 -16.45
CA GLN A 7 -11.72 70.39 -16.06
C GLN A 7 -11.81 70.23 -14.54
N SER A 8 -11.77 71.36 -13.84
CA SER A 8 -12.29 71.48 -12.48
C SER A 8 -13.81 71.33 -12.56
N SER A 9 -14.31 70.09 -12.45
CA SER A 9 -15.75 69.85 -12.32
C SER A 9 -16.20 70.21 -10.91
N SER A 10 -17.28 70.97 -10.88
CA SER A 10 -18.04 71.42 -9.72
C SER A 10 -18.12 70.33 -8.63
N GLY A 11 -17.73 70.69 -7.40
CA GLY A 11 -17.51 69.80 -6.25
C GLY A 11 -18.74 69.10 -5.66
N SER A 12 -19.76 68.79 -6.46
CA SER A 12 -20.98 68.08 -6.05
C SER A 12 -21.17 66.75 -6.79
N ASP A 13 -20.86 66.69 -8.10
CA ASP A 13 -21.11 65.49 -8.92
C ASP A 13 -19.99 64.43 -8.83
N GLY A 14 -18.77 64.87 -8.51
CA GLY A 14 -17.63 63.99 -8.24
C GLY A 14 -17.82 63.17 -6.96
N SER A 15 -18.47 63.73 -5.93
CA SER A 15 -18.72 63.01 -4.67
C SER A 15 -19.73 61.88 -4.86
N ALA A 16 -20.87 62.16 -5.52
CA ALA A 16 -21.92 61.17 -5.74
C ALA A 16 -21.45 59.97 -6.59
N THR A 17 -20.62 60.22 -7.61
CA THR A 17 -20.05 59.16 -8.45
C THR A 17 -19.01 58.31 -7.71
N VAL A 18 -18.22 58.92 -6.82
CA VAL A 18 -17.26 58.21 -5.95
C VAL A 18 -18.00 57.35 -4.92
N ASP A 19 -19.07 57.87 -4.31
CA ASP A 19 -19.90 57.14 -3.35
C ASP A 19 -20.61 55.95 -4.00
N GLU A 20 -21.15 56.12 -5.21
CA GLU A 20 -21.76 55.02 -5.96
C GLU A 20 -20.72 53.95 -6.35
N LYS A 21 -19.51 54.36 -6.76
CA LYS A 21 -18.40 53.44 -7.04
C LYS A 21 -17.97 52.68 -5.77
N LYS A 22 -17.92 53.34 -4.62
CA LYS A 22 -17.63 52.73 -3.31
C LYS A 22 -18.71 51.71 -2.94
N ARG A 23 -19.99 52.06 -3.10
CA ARG A 23 -21.12 51.16 -2.87
C ARG A 23 -21.03 49.91 -3.74
N LYS A 24 -20.80 50.06 -5.05
CA LYS A 24 -20.59 48.94 -5.98
C LYS A 24 -19.40 48.06 -5.59
N ARG A 25 -18.27 48.65 -5.17
CA ARG A 25 -17.10 47.91 -4.67
C ARG A 25 -17.42 47.11 -3.40
N MET A 26 -18.19 47.66 -2.47
CA MET A 26 -18.58 46.93 -1.25
C MET A 26 -19.47 45.73 -1.58
N LEU A 27 -20.43 45.88 -2.50
CA LEU A 27 -21.29 44.78 -2.95
C LEU A 27 -20.50 43.70 -3.69
N SER A 28 -19.61 44.10 -4.61
CA SER A 28 -18.74 43.16 -5.34
C SER A 28 -17.77 42.44 -4.40
N ASN A 29 -17.14 43.15 -3.46
CA ASN A 29 -16.25 42.55 -2.48
C ASN A 29 -17.01 41.56 -1.59
N ARG A 30 -18.20 41.94 -1.09
CA ARG A 30 -19.06 41.06 -0.31
C ARG A 30 -19.40 39.77 -1.05
N GLU A 31 -19.78 39.89 -2.33
CA GLU A 31 -20.08 38.73 -3.16
C GLU A 31 -18.83 37.89 -3.43
N SER A 32 -17.67 38.50 -3.70
CA SER A 32 -16.41 37.78 -3.90
C SER A 32 -15.94 37.05 -2.65
N ALA A 33 -16.10 37.65 -1.46
CA ALA A 33 -15.80 37.02 -0.18
C ALA A 33 -16.73 35.83 0.08
N ARG A 34 -18.03 35.96 -0.23
CA ARG A 34 -18.99 34.85 -0.16
C ARG A 34 -18.57 33.71 -1.08
N ARG A 35 -18.28 33.98 -2.36
CA ARG A 35 -17.82 32.97 -3.33
C ARG A 35 -16.53 32.30 -2.91
N SER A 36 -15.58 33.05 -2.36
CA SER A 36 -14.33 32.51 -1.83
C SER A 36 -14.58 31.54 -0.67
N ARG A 37 -15.45 31.90 0.28
CA ARG A 37 -15.85 31.02 1.39
C ARG A 37 -16.54 29.75 0.87
N MET A 38 -17.49 29.88 -0.06
CA MET A 38 -18.17 28.72 -0.68
C MET A 38 -17.19 27.80 -1.40
N LYS A 39 -16.23 28.36 -2.16
CA LYS A 39 -15.21 27.58 -2.86
C LYS A 39 -14.35 26.79 -1.87
N LYS A 40 -13.89 27.44 -0.79
CA LYS A 40 -13.11 26.76 0.27
C LYS A 40 -13.92 25.68 0.97
N GLN A 41 -15.19 25.93 1.28
CA GLN A 41 -16.07 24.93 1.89
C GLN A 41 -16.19 23.69 0.98
N LYS A 42 -16.50 23.91 -0.31
CA LYS A 42 -16.58 22.81 -1.28
C LYS A 42 -15.27 22.02 -1.36
N GLN A 43 -14.13 22.69 -1.37
CA GLN A 43 -12.82 22.01 -1.36
C GLN A 43 -12.62 21.15 -0.10
N MET A 44 -13.06 21.62 1.07
CA MET A 44 -13.00 20.83 2.30
C MET A 44 -13.93 19.62 2.26
N ASP A 45 -15.14 19.79 1.72
CA ASP A 45 -16.12 18.71 1.57
C ASP A 45 -15.60 17.66 0.57
N ASP A 46 -15.07 18.10 -0.57
CA ASP A 46 -14.46 17.23 -1.60
C ASP A 46 -13.29 16.43 -1.00
N LEU A 47 -12.38 17.07 -0.26
CA LEU A 47 -11.27 16.37 0.43
C LEU A 47 -11.77 15.38 1.47
N THR A 48 -12.81 15.72 2.23
CA THR A 48 -13.40 14.82 3.22
C THR A 48 -14.01 13.59 2.55
N SER A 49 -14.71 13.78 1.42
CA SER A 49 -15.25 12.67 0.63
C SER A 49 -14.16 11.76 0.04
N GLU A 50 -13.02 12.33 -0.33
CA GLU A 50 -11.90 11.57 -0.85
C GLU A 50 -11.22 10.75 0.26
N ILE A 51 -11.06 11.32 1.46
CA ILE A 51 -10.56 10.59 2.63
C ILE A 51 -11.45 9.40 2.93
N THR A 52 -12.76 9.58 3.03
CA THR A 52 -13.68 8.47 3.34
C THR A 52 -13.66 7.39 2.25
N ARG A 53 -13.59 7.79 0.97
CA ARG A 53 -13.44 6.85 -0.15
C ARG A 53 -12.14 6.05 -0.06
N LEU A 54 -11.03 6.70 0.25
CA LEU A 54 -9.73 6.04 0.41
C LEU A 54 -9.72 5.12 1.65
N GLU A 55 -10.32 5.52 2.76
CA GLU A 55 -10.48 4.68 3.95
C GLU A 55 -11.29 3.41 3.65
N MET A 56 -12.41 3.55 2.94
CA MET A 56 -13.20 2.40 2.48
C MET A 56 -12.38 1.47 1.58
N SER A 57 -11.66 2.03 0.60
CA SER A 57 -10.81 1.24 -0.31
C SER A 57 -9.68 0.53 0.45
N ASN A 58 -9.06 1.20 1.42
CA ASN A 58 -7.99 0.62 2.24
C ASN A 58 -8.53 -0.55 3.08
N ASN A 59 -9.69 -0.37 3.73
CA ASN A 59 -10.35 -1.44 4.48
C ASN A 59 -10.68 -2.65 3.60
N GLN A 60 -11.16 -2.43 2.37
CA GLN A 60 -11.42 -3.52 1.41
C GLN A 60 -10.14 -4.24 1.00
N LEU A 61 -9.06 -3.50 0.72
CA LEU A 61 -7.76 -4.09 0.39
C LEU A 61 -7.21 -4.91 1.56
N GLN A 62 -7.31 -4.39 2.78
CA GLN A 62 -6.88 -5.08 3.99
C GLN A 62 -7.64 -6.40 4.17
N GLN A 63 -8.96 -6.40 4.07
CA GLN A 63 -9.77 -7.63 4.12
C GLN A 63 -9.35 -8.63 3.01
N GLY A 64 -9.07 -8.13 1.81
CA GLY A 64 -8.59 -8.95 0.70
C GLY A 64 -7.22 -9.58 0.96
N ILE A 65 -6.32 -8.87 1.64
CA ILE A 65 -5.02 -9.39 2.09
C ILE A 65 -5.22 -10.48 3.14
N GLU A 66 -6.03 -10.23 4.16
CA GLU A 66 -6.28 -11.20 5.24
C GLU A 66 -6.88 -12.52 4.72
N VAL A 67 -7.80 -12.46 3.75
CA VAL A 67 -8.37 -13.66 3.11
C VAL A 67 -7.28 -14.44 2.37
N LYS A 68 -6.41 -13.75 1.62
CA LYS A 68 -5.31 -14.38 0.89
C LYS A 68 -4.28 -14.99 1.84
N GLU A 69 -3.91 -14.30 2.91
CA GLU A 69 -2.97 -14.80 3.92
C GLU A 69 -3.48 -16.10 4.57
N ARG A 70 -4.78 -16.16 4.91
CA ARG A 70 -5.40 -17.40 5.39
C ARG A 70 -5.31 -18.53 4.35
N GLY A 71 -5.61 -18.23 3.09
CA GLY A 71 -5.49 -19.21 2.00
C GLY A 71 -4.05 -19.71 1.80
N TYR A 72 -3.06 -18.82 1.83
CA TYR A 72 -1.65 -19.19 1.76
C TYR A 72 -1.22 -20.08 2.92
N SER A 73 -1.64 -19.75 4.14
CA SER A 73 -1.33 -20.54 5.35
C SER A 73 -1.91 -21.95 5.25
N GLU A 74 -3.12 -22.07 4.71
CA GLU A 74 -3.77 -23.36 4.50
C GLU A 74 -3.05 -24.21 3.45
N ILE A 75 -2.65 -23.61 2.33
CA ILE A 75 -1.86 -24.29 1.28
C ILE A 75 -0.49 -24.70 1.81
N GLU A 76 0.17 -23.84 2.59
CA GLU A 76 1.45 -24.15 3.21
C GLU A 76 1.34 -25.33 4.19
N SER A 77 0.29 -25.36 5.01
CA SER A 77 -0.01 -26.49 5.89
C SER A 77 -0.20 -27.80 5.11
N ARG A 78 -1.00 -27.78 4.03
CA ARG A 78 -1.17 -28.95 3.15
C ARG A 78 0.16 -29.40 2.54
N ASN A 79 0.98 -28.46 2.08
CA ASN A 79 2.31 -28.77 1.54
C ASN A 79 3.24 -29.38 2.59
N ASN A 80 3.17 -28.93 3.85
CA ASN A 80 3.95 -29.51 4.95
C ASN A 80 3.53 -30.97 5.21
N VAL A 81 2.22 -31.25 5.23
CA VAL A 81 1.70 -32.62 5.37
C VAL A 81 2.19 -33.50 4.22
N MET A 82 2.07 -33.03 2.99
CA MET A 82 2.50 -33.79 1.81
C MET A 82 4.01 -34.06 1.82
N ARG A 83 4.82 -33.08 2.25
CA ARG A 83 6.27 -33.27 2.44
C ARG A 83 6.59 -34.31 3.51
N ALA A 84 5.87 -34.30 4.63
CA ALA A 84 6.04 -35.31 5.68
C ALA A 84 5.69 -36.73 5.18
N GLN A 85 4.63 -36.86 4.38
CA GLN A 85 4.25 -38.15 3.77
C GLN A 85 5.31 -38.64 2.78
N VAL A 86 5.86 -37.75 1.96
CA VAL A 86 6.97 -38.10 1.06
C VAL A 86 8.18 -38.57 1.86
N MET A 87 8.57 -37.84 2.91
CA MET A 87 9.67 -38.25 3.79
C MET A 87 9.43 -39.64 4.39
N GLU A 88 8.24 -39.90 4.94
CA GLU A 88 7.92 -41.20 5.53
C GLU A 88 8.01 -42.34 4.51
N LEU A 89 7.47 -42.14 3.31
CA LEU A 89 7.53 -43.15 2.24
C LEU A 89 8.96 -43.38 1.76
N THR A 90 9.76 -42.32 1.64
CA THR A 90 11.19 -42.40 1.29
C THR A 90 11.96 -43.18 2.36
N ASP A 91 11.75 -42.90 3.65
CA ASP A 91 12.42 -43.61 4.75
C ASP A 91 12.05 -45.10 4.76
N ARG A 92 10.77 -45.42 4.56
CA ARG A 92 10.29 -46.82 4.46
C ARG A 92 10.95 -47.54 3.29
N LEU A 93 11.06 -46.87 2.13
CA LEU A 93 11.69 -47.44 0.94
C LEU A 93 13.20 -47.64 1.15
N GLN A 94 13.89 -46.69 1.76
CA GLN A 94 15.31 -46.82 2.10
C GLN A 94 15.57 -47.97 3.08
N SER A 95 14.68 -48.14 4.07
CA SER A 95 14.74 -49.28 5.00
C SER A 95 14.61 -50.62 4.26
N LEU A 96 13.63 -50.73 3.35
CA LEU A 96 13.47 -51.93 2.50
C LEU A 96 14.68 -52.17 1.61
N ASN A 97 15.21 -51.11 0.98
CA ASN A 97 16.42 -51.19 0.16
C ASN A 97 17.63 -51.67 0.98
N SER A 98 17.77 -51.21 2.23
CA SER A 98 18.84 -51.65 3.13
C SER A 98 18.71 -53.14 3.47
N VAL A 99 17.49 -53.63 3.70
CA VAL A 99 17.23 -55.07 3.91
C VAL A 99 17.57 -55.88 2.66
N LEU A 100 17.24 -55.38 1.47
CA LEU A 100 17.58 -56.03 0.21
C LEU A 100 19.09 -56.09 -0.03
N GLN A 101 19.84 -55.05 0.32
CA GLN A 101 21.31 -55.06 0.28
C GLN A 101 21.90 -56.13 1.20
N ILE A 102 21.39 -56.25 2.44
CA ILE A 102 21.82 -57.32 3.36
C ILE A 102 21.50 -58.71 2.76
N PHE A 103 20.33 -58.87 2.15
CA PHE A 103 19.97 -60.13 1.50
C PHE A 103 20.88 -60.45 0.31
N GLU A 104 21.22 -59.47 -0.53
CA GLU A 104 22.19 -59.62 -1.62
C GLU A 104 23.56 -60.05 -1.11
N GLU A 105 24.09 -59.42 -0.06
CA GLU A 105 25.36 -59.79 0.56
C GLU A 105 25.38 -61.24 1.07
N VAL A 106 24.26 -61.71 1.63
CA VAL A 106 24.13 -63.08 2.16
C VAL A 106 23.90 -64.11 1.06
N SER A 107 23.19 -63.75 -0.01
CA SER A 107 22.72 -64.66 -1.05
C SER A 107 23.62 -64.70 -2.29
N GLY A 108 24.47 -63.69 -2.49
CA GLY A 108 25.31 -63.51 -3.69
C GLY A 108 24.52 -63.19 -4.97
N LEU A 109 23.24 -62.82 -4.85
CA LEU A 109 22.35 -62.53 -5.98
C LEU A 109 22.19 -61.01 -6.10
N ALA A 110 22.67 -60.43 -7.20
CA ALA A 110 22.65 -58.97 -7.37
C ALA A 110 21.24 -58.41 -7.50
N VAL A 111 20.85 -57.45 -6.65
CA VAL A 111 19.55 -56.78 -6.69
C VAL A 111 19.76 -55.35 -7.16
N ASP A 112 19.25 -55.02 -8.35
CA ASP A 112 19.32 -53.68 -8.90
C ASP A 112 18.30 -52.78 -8.18
N ILE A 113 18.77 -52.00 -7.20
CA ILE A 113 17.94 -51.12 -6.37
C ILE A 113 17.86 -49.73 -7.01
N PRO A 114 16.67 -49.25 -7.42
CA PRO A 114 16.52 -47.89 -7.94
C PRO A 114 16.74 -46.84 -6.86
N GLU A 115 17.75 -45.98 -7.04
CA GLU A 115 17.91 -44.76 -6.25
C GLU A 115 16.83 -43.74 -6.63
N ILE A 116 15.91 -43.45 -5.71
CA ILE A 116 14.95 -42.35 -5.90
C ILE A 116 15.67 -41.04 -5.55
N PRO A 117 15.82 -40.10 -6.51
CA PRO A 117 16.39 -38.79 -6.22
C PRO A 117 15.55 -38.07 -5.16
N ASP A 118 16.18 -37.58 -4.10
CA ASP A 118 15.52 -36.87 -3.00
C ASP A 118 14.66 -35.69 -3.54
N PRO A 119 13.32 -35.80 -3.49
CA PRO A 119 12.42 -34.78 -4.00
C PRO A 119 12.47 -33.46 -3.19
N LEU A 120 13.10 -33.48 -2.01
CA LEU A 120 13.03 -32.40 -1.03
C LEU A 120 14.15 -31.39 -1.18
N LEU A 121 15.23 -31.72 -1.90
CA LEU A 121 16.38 -30.83 -1.95
C LEU A 121 16.08 -29.54 -2.70
N ARG A 122 15.16 -29.51 -3.69
CA ARG A 122 14.98 -28.31 -4.53
C ARG A 122 13.54 -28.07 -5.01
N PRO A 123 12.59 -27.74 -4.11
CA PRO A 123 11.17 -27.50 -4.45
C PRO A 123 10.91 -26.37 -5.45
N TRP A 124 11.89 -25.49 -5.67
CA TRP A 124 11.79 -24.34 -6.58
C TRP A 124 12.93 -24.26 -7.58
N GLN A 125 13.57 -25.39 -7.92
CA GLN A 125 14.53 -25.38 -9.02
C GLN A 125 13.81 -25.38 -10.35
N VAL A 126 13.25 -24.24 -10.70
CA VAL A 126 12.93 -23.97 -12.09
C VAL A 126 14.27 -23.74 -12.79
N SER A 127 14.78 -24.80 -13.41
CA SER A 127 15.87 -24.73 -14.38
C SER A 127 15.35 -23.97 -15.60
N TYR A 128 15.21 -22.65 -15.49
CA TYR A 128 15.12 -21.82 -16.68
C TYR A 128 16.47 -21.94 -17.40
N PRO A 129 16.50 -22.33 -18.69
CA PRO A 129 17.72 -22.20 -19.47
C PRO A 129 18.11 -20.72 -19.39
N THR A 130 19.30 -20.45 -18.86
CA THR A 130 19.85 -19.10 -18.83
C THR A 130 20.24 -18.76 -20.25
N GLN A 131 19.25 -18.37 -21.07
CA GLN A 131 19.52 -17.62 -22.28
C GLN A 131 19.87 -16.21 -21.79
N LEU A 132 21.16 -15.85 -21.89
CA LEU A 132 21.58 -14.46 -21.73
C LEU A 132 20.76 -13.63 -22.71
N ILE A 133 19.87 -12.79 -22.20
CA ILE A 133 19.30 -11.71 -23.02
C ILE A 133 20.42 -10.66 -23.11
N PRO A 134 21.00 -10.40 -24.30
CA PRO A 134 21.99 -9.35 -24.44
C PRO A 134 21.34 -8.04 -24.04
N ALA A 135 22.03 -7.25 -23.22
CA ALA A 135 21.65 -5.90 -22.88
C ALA A 135 21.70 -5.04 -24.15
N SER A 136 20.61 -5.04 -24.90
CA SER A 136 20.37 -4.02 -25.92
C SER A 136 19.70 -2.84 -25.24
N SER A 137 20.38 -1.69 -25.26
CA SER A 137 19.96 -0.45 -24.60
C SER A 137 18.83 0.30 -25.34
N ASP A 138 18.33 -0.22 -26.46
CA ASP A 138 17.45 0.56 -27.33
C ASP A 138 16.05 -0.04 -27.46
N ILE A 139 15.30 -0.05 -26.36
CA ILE A 139 13.84 -0.24 -26.41
C ILE A 139 13.17 0.89 -25.64
N THR A 140 12.86 1.95 -26.37
CA THR A 140 11.98 3.03 -25.91
C THR A 140 10.56 2.47 -25.82
N TYR A 141 10.11 2.08 -24.63
CA TYR A 141 8.71 1.71 -24.40
C TYR A 141 7.88 2.98 -24.21
N PRO A 142 6.85 3.23 -25.05
CA PRO A 142 5.81 4.17 -24.69
C PRO A 142 4.93 3.48 -23.64
N ASN A 143 4.63 4.20 -22.57
CA ASN A 143 3.69 3.84 -21.48
C ASN A 143 4.37 3.09 -20.31
N GLY A 144 4.53 3.81 -19.20
CA GLY A 144 5.32 3.43 -18.03
C GLY A 144 4.75 2.27 -17.22
N LEU A 145 5.08 1.04 -17.63
CA LEU A 145 4.97 -0.18 -16.82
C LEU A 145 6.30 -0.96 -16.85
N GLY A 146 7.41 -0.27 -16.56
CA GLY A 146 8.77 -0.81 -16.63
C GLY A 146 9.32 -1.44 -15.35
N TRP A 147 8.49 -1.85 -14.39
CA TRP A 147 8.96 -2.35 -13.08
C TRP A 147 8.92 -3.88 -12.90
N ILE A 148 8.52 -4.64 -13.92
CA ILE A 148 8.49 -6.11 -13.83
C ILE A 148 9.71 -6.72 -14.51
N VAL A 149 10.90 -6.47 -13.97
CA VAL A 149 12.07 -7.31 -14.24
C VAL A 149 12.90 -7.49 -12.95
N ASN A 150 13.08 -8.78 -12.58
CA ASN A 150 14.05 -9.33 -11.62
C ASN A 150 13.87 -9.05 -10.11
N CYS A 151 13.07 -9.89 -9.44
CA CYS A 151 13.25 -10.21 -8.02
C CYS A 151 13.99 -11.54 -7.88
N ARG A 152 15.32 -11.50 -7.99
CA ARG A 152 16.23 -12.58 -7.56
C ARG A 152 17.20 -11.97 -6.55
N LEU A 153 17.42 -12.66 -5.42
CA LEU A 153 18.11 -12.24 -4.18
C LEU A 153 17.28 -11.25 -3.31
N ALA A 154 16.89 -11.55 -2.07
CA ALA A 154 17.70 -12.14 -1.01
C ALA A 154 16.83 -12.94 -0.02
N ARG A 155 17.15 -14.24 0.12
CA ARG A 155 16.82 -15.04 1.31
C ARG A 155 17.59 -14.44 2.49
N GLY A 156 16.90 -13.94 3.51
CA GLY A 156 17.53 -13.44 4.74
C GLY A 156 16.85 -12.26 5.45
N LYS A 157 15.85 -11.60 4.85
CA LYS A 157 15.24 -10.36 5.40
C LYS A 157 13.85 -10.54 6.05
N ILE A 158 13.42 -11.76 6.34
CA ILE A 158 12.10 -11.98 6.97
C ILE A 158 12.10 -11.70 8.49
N PHE A 159 13.26 -11.67 9.15
CA PHE A 159 13.29 -11.45 10.61
C PHE A 159 13.27 -9.97 11.05
N ILE A 160 13.60 -9.02 10.16
CA ILE A 160 13.67 -7.59 10.53
C ILE A 160 12.32 -6.86 10.31
N GLN A 161 11.46 -7.34 9.41
CA GLN A 161 10.18 -6.67 9.12
C GLN A 161 9.11 -6.86 10.21
N GLN A 162 9.11 -7.99 10.93
CA GLN A 162 8.17 -8.22 12.04
C GLN A 162 8.39 -7.21 13.19
N HIS A 163 9.65 -6.89 13.52
CA HIS A 163 9.97 -5.96 14.61
C HIS A 163 9.68 -4.49 14.26
N VAL A 164 9.91 -4.07 13.01
CA VAL A 164 9.67 -2.67 12.60
C VAL A 164 8.15 -2.37 12.53
N VAL A 165 7.34 -3.31 12.05
CA VAL A 165 5.87 -3.16 12.03
C VAL A 165 5.29 -3.15 13.45
N ALA A 166 5.80 -3.98 14.36
CA ALA A 166 5.39 -3.97 15.77
C ALA A 166 5.78 -2.65 16.48
N ILE A 167 6.99 -2.13 16.24
CA ILE A 167 7.45 -0.84 16.81
C ILE A 167 6.65 0.34 16.24
N CYS A 168 6.31 0.32 14.95
CA CYS A 168 5.44 1.33 14.33
C CYS A 168 4.00 1.27 14.85
N MET A 169 3.43 0.08 15.03
CA MET A 169 2.07 -0.10 15.59
C MET A 169 1.98 0.36 17.06
N VAL A 170 3.00 0.10 17.88
CA VAL A 170 3.06 0.56 19.27
C VAL A 170 3.20 2.10 19.35
N ASN A 171 4.00 2.71 18.47
CA ASN A 171 4.12 4.17 18.41
C ASN A 171 2.86 4.85 17.86
N LEU A 172 2.15 4.26 16.89
CA LEU A 172 0.90 4.81 16.37
C LEU A 172 -0.23 4.78 17.41
N ARG A 173 -0.30 3.74 18.24
CA ARG A 173 -1.26 3.65 19.35
C ARG A 173 -0.93 4.64 20.49
N ARG A 174 0.35 4.97 20.71
CA ARG A 174 0.78 6.00 21.68
C ARG A 174 0.47 7.44 21.22
N VAL A 175 0.56 7.71 19.91
CA VAL A 175 0.25 9.03 19.33
C VAL A 175 -1.26 9.28 19.24
N LEU A 176 -2.07 8.24 19.03
CA LEU A 176 -3.53 8.35 18.95
C LEU A 176 -4.25 8.30 20.30
N GLY A 177 -3.62 7.79 21.37
CA GLY A 177 -4.22 7.68 22.70
C GLY A 177 -4.18 8.96 23.57
N HIS A 178 -3.63 10.07 23.09
CA HIS A 178 -3.40 11.28 23.90
C HIS A 178 -4.40 12.42 23.63
N LYS A 179 -5.50 12.17 22.92
CA LYS A 179 -6.40 13.22 22.41
C LYS A 179 -7.85 13.23 22.97
N ASP A 180 -8.09 12.62 24.13
CA ASP A 180 -9.41 12.63 24.78
C ASP A 180 -9.47 13.40 26.12
N GLN A 181 -8.89 14.61 26.16
CA GLN A 181 -9.16 15.57 27.25
C GLN A 181 -9.55 16.93 26.67
N ASN A 182 -10.76 17.03 26.12
CA ASN A 182 -11.48 18.30 26.02
C ASN A 182 -12.98 18.05 26.13
N LYS A 183 -13.41 17.82 27.38
CA LYS A 183 -14.82 17.83 27.78
C LYS A 183 -15.32 19.28 27.77
N PRO A 184 -16.40 19.64 27.06
CA PRO A 184 -16.94 20.99 27.15
C PRO A 184 -17.58 21.21 28.52
N MET A 185 -17.15 22.28 29.20
CA MET A 185 -17.77 22.80 30.42
C MET A 185 -19.15 23.35 30.08
N ASP A 186 -20.18 22.72 30.63
CA ASP A 186 -21.55 23.22 30.65
C ASP A 186 -21.61 24.46 31.57
N ARG A 187 -21.89 25.64 30.99
CA ARG A 187 -22.07 26.89 31.75
C ARG A 187 -23.56 27.13 31.93
N GLY A 188 -24.08 26.69 33.08
CA GLY A 188 -25.39 27.08 33.57
C GLY A 188 -25.51 28.59 33.76
N LEU A 189 -26.61 29.17 33.29
CA LEU A 189 -27.03 30.54 33.59
C LEU A 189 -27.50 30.67 35.06
N PRO A 190 -27.28 31.80 35.73
CA PRO A 190 -27.89 32.07 37.03
C PRO A 190 -29.33 32.60 36.85
N PRO A 191 -30.25 32.31 37.79
CA PRO A 191 -31.62 32.85 37.74
C PRO A 191 -31.67 34.31 38.22
N LEU A 192 -32.68 35.03 37.71
CA LEU A 192 -33.14 36.33 38.23
C LEU A 192 -34.10 36.11 39.41
#